data_AF-A0A6M1UA21-F1
#
_entry.id   AF-A0A6M1UA21-F1
#
_cell.length_a   1.000
_cell.length_b   1.000
_cell.length_c   1.000
_cell.angle_alpha   90.00
_cell.angle_beta   90.00
_cell.angle_gamma   90.00
#
_symmetry.space_group_name_H-M   'P 1'
#
loop_
_entity.id
_entity.type
_entity.pdbx_description
1 polymer ?
#
loop_
_entity_poly.entity_id
_entity_poly.type
_entity_poly.pdbx_seq_one_letter_code
_entity_poly.pdbx_strand_id
1 'polypeptide(L)'
;MRFSAEDLLSALLEAAPRPTSQAPRDARGLYGLVDHHGDLRYIGSTSSTDQTFYERIHRRHRTGSEGMSHYFSAMYNTGRMWRDRTDPLTKADGDLAKALRNEFVIDHCRAVWLPLPDTVDIARLEAEVLSLAPDHVIAWNRRRMQAYDEPVDLVEGTLRRLGWGAREKAAIERQRLRFMSAMVSPVAAPAPKPATVRQMRVTPFPEGPFRFFALDVETANNDRGSICQIGVACVRPDNSIETWVTYVDPQEERWVFTYLHGISARTVQGAPTFAEVLPVLRDALNGATVYQHSGFDRSAVAAACGNCGLPVPQWDWRDSVNVARVAWPELRGNAGHGLASLKQHLGLKFEHHDAGEDARAAAEVVLRSEGIQLVRTRPPVPTGQILLVADEDFHLIEDDDNTVLVVQEPAAASMPSDPNPCKHTGRHIGTTEITRGNLDNNHIYLRSFFDKFPADAIGGSNRASAAQREIAVDWGGATVVMTDLDGQKKFFRKRAWIREFFERHGARAGDMVAVEEVAPYSYRVALQRRIS
;
A
#
# COMPACT_ATOMS: atom_id res chain seq x y z
N MET A 1 -12.57 -5.04 39.02
CA MET A 1 -11.42 -5.08 38.08
C MET A 1 -11.50 -3.85 37.19
N ARG A 2 -10.42 -3.07 37.07
CA ARG A 2 -10.30 -2.09 35.99
C ARG A 2 -9.77 -2.86 34.78
N PHE A 3 -10.46 -2.77 33.65
CA PHE A 3 -9.97 -3.33 32.39
C PHE A 3 -9.13 -2.24 31.72
N SER A 4 -7.85 -2.50 31.45
CA SER A 4 -7.01 -1.62 30.63
C SER A 4 -7.03 -2.11 29.18
N ALA A 5 -6.87 -1.19 28.23
CA ALA A 5 -6.82 -1.57 26.81
C ALA A 5 -5.60 -2.44 26.47
N GLU A 6 -4.47 -2.23 27.14
CA GLU A 6 -3.26 -3.03 27.00
C GLU A 6 -3.49 -4.48 27.45
N ASP A 7 -4.08 -4.68 28.64
CA ASP A 7 -4.38 -6.02 29.16
C ASP A 7 -5.38 -6.76 28.26
N LEU A 8 -6.39 -6.04 27.75
CA LEU A 8 -7.38 -6.61 26.85
C LEU A 8 -6.78 -7.00 25.50
N LEU A 9 -5.88 -6.19 24.95
CA LEU A 9 -5.16 -6.51 23.72
C LEU A 9 -4.25 -7.73 23.92
N SER A 10 -3.46 -7.77 25.01
CA SER A 10 -2.62 -8.94 25.33
C SER A 10 -3.47 -10.20 25.49
N ALA A 11 -4.57 -10.11 26.23
CA ALA A 11 -5.49 -11.23 26.42
C ALA A 11 -6.16 -11.69 25.11
N LEU A 12 -6.43 -10.80 24.15
CA LEU A 12 -6.93 -11.19 22.83
C LEU A 12 -5.87 -11.94 22.01
N LEU A 13 -4.61 -11.51 22.09
CA LEU A 13 -3.48 -12.13 21.37
C LEU A 13 -3.08 -13.48 21.96
N GLU A 14 -3.18 -13.63 23.27
CA GLU A 14 -2.83 -14.86 23.99
C GLU A 14 -3.98 -15.87 24.04
N ALA A 15 -5.22 -15.44 23.79
CA ALA A 15 -6.39 -16.31 23.84
C ALA A 15 -6.31 -17.42 22.78
N ALA A 16 -6.56 -18.66 23.21
CA ALA A 16 -6.63 -19.80 22.30
C ALA A 16 -7.77 -19.62 21.26
N PRO A 17 -7.47 -19.67 19.95
CA PRO A 17 -8.50 -19.59 18.91
C PRO A 17 -9.46 -20.78 18.96
N ARG A 18 -10.76 -20.49 18.92
CA ARG A 18 -11.84 -21.49 19.05
C ARG A 18 -12.76 -21.49 17.83
N PRO A 19 -13.46 -22.61 17.54
CA PRO A 19 -14.47 -22.64 16.48
C PRO A 19 -15.55 -21.58 16.70
N THR A 20 -15.95 -20.90 15.63
CA THR A 20 -16.96 -19.82 15.72
C THR A 20 -18.30 -20.29 16.29
N SER A 21 -18.65 -21.57 16.11
CA SER A 21 -19.86 -22.20 16.66
C SER A 21 -19.90 -22.28 18.19
N GLN A 22 -18.74 -22.18 18.84
CA GLN A 22 -18.61 -22.22 20.31
C GLN A 22 -18.69 -20.83 20.95
N ALA A 23 -18.87 -19.76 20.15
CA ALA A 23 -19.02 -18.42 20.67
C ALA A 23 -20.24 -18.36 21.64
N PRO A 24 -20.09 -17.73 22.82
CA PRO A 24 -21.17 -17.65 23.82
C PRO A 24 -22.44 -16.99 23.29
N ARG A 25 -23.59 -17.50 23.73
CA ARG A 25 -24.93 -17.02 23.35
C ARG A 25 -25.54 -16.05 24.36
N ASP A 26 -24.84 -15.84 25.46
CA ASP A 26 -25.29 -15.14 26.66
C ASP A 26 -24.21 -14.19 27.21
N ALA A 27 -23.14 -13.95 26.43
CA ALA A 27 -22.05 -13.07 26.83
C ALA A 27 -21.71 -12.02 25.75
N ARG A 28 -21.16 -10.92 26.24
CA ARG A 28 -20.77 -9.72 25.51
C ARG A 28 -19.33 -9.33 25.87
N GLY A 29 -18.68 -8.53 25.03
CA GLY A 29 -17.34 -7.99 25.25
C GLY A 29 -16.58 -7.76 23.94
N LEU A 30 -15.29 -8.04 23.95
CA LEU A 30 -14.41 -7.93 22.77
C LEU A 30 -14.17 -9.30 22.15
N TYR A 31 -13.99 -9.32 20.83
CA TYR A 31 -13.66 -10.53 20.10
C TYR A 31 -12.68 -10.27 18.97
N GLY A 32 -12.02 -11.34 18.57
CA GLY A 32 -11.09 -11.36 17.46
C GLY A 32 -11.46 -12.39 16.41
N LEU A 33 -11.24 -12.10 15.13
CA LEU A 33 -11.39 -13.08 14.04
C LEU A 33 -10.02 -13.54 13.57
N VAL A 34 -9.85 -14.85 13.51
CA VAL A 34 -8.60 -15.52 13.16
C VAL A 34 -8.76 -16.14 11.78
N ASP A 35 -7.84 -15.80 10.87
CA ASP A 35 -7.87 -16.28 9.49
C ASP A 35 -7.41 -17.74 9.36
N HIS A 36 -7.32 -18.22 8.12
CA HIS A 36 -6.92 -19.60 7.82
C HIS A 36 -5.43 -19.89 8.05
N HIS A 37 -4.60 -18.86 8.29
CA HIS A 37 -3.21 -19.01 8.69
C HIS A 37 -3.05 -19.08 10.21
N GLY A 38 -4.13 -18.86 10.97
CA GLY A 38 -4.08 -18.82 12.43
C GLY A 38 -3.79 -17.43 13.00
N ASP A 39 -3.79 -16.40 12.16
CA ASP A 39 -3.48 -15.05 12.59
C ASP A 39 -4.74 -14.27 12.94
N LEU A 40 -4.68 -13.51 14.04
CA LEU A 40 -5.72 -12.54 14.39
C LEU A 40 -5.69 -11.40 13.37
N ARG A 41 -6.82 -11.11 12.71
CA ARG A 41 -6.90 -10.10 11.63
C ARG A 41 -7.94 -9.01 11.86
N TYR A 42 -8.85 -9.23 12.79
CA TYR A 42 -9.91 -8.29 13.11
C TYR A 42 -10.14 -8.25 14.61
N ILE A 43 -10.30 -7.07 15.17
CA ILE A 43 -10.83 -6.88 16.52
C ILE A 43 -12.18 -6.18 16.42
N GLY A 44 -13.18 -6.68 17.14
CA GLY A 44 -14.47 -6.01 17.24
C GLY A 44 -15.13 -6.20 18.60
N SER A 45 -16.30 -5.58 18.75
CA SER A 45 -17.07 -5.67 19.99
C SER A 45 -18.54 -6.04 19.81
N THR A 46 -19.16 -6.47 20.90
CA THR A 46 -20.61 -6.57 21.07
C THR A 46 -21.13 -5.39 21.90
N SER A 47 -20.79 -4.16 21.50
CA SER A 47 -21.15 -2.92 22.21
C SER A 47 -22.66 -2.68 22.30
N SER A 48 -23.45 -3.22 21.38
CA SER A 48 -24.92 -3.21 21.47
C SER A 48 -25.43 -4.25 22.46
N THR A 49 -26.41 -3.88 23.28
CA THR A 49 -27.00 -4.76 24.34
C THR A 49 -27.82 -5.91 23.78
N ASP A 50 -28.22 -5.82 22.51
CA ASP A 50 -28.99 -6.84 21.79
C ASP A 50 -28.12 -7.86 21.05
N GLN A 51 -26.79 -7.79 21.18
CA GLN A 51 -25.86 -8.59 20.40
C GLN A 51 -24.92 -9.38 21.30
N THR A 52 -24.84 -10.67 21.03
CA THR A 52 -23.95 -11.63 21.70
C THR A 52 -22.76 -11.97 20.82
N PHE A 53 -21.73 -12.62 21.39
CA PHE A 53 -20.60 -13.12 20.61
C PHE A 53 -21.06 -14.06 19.49
N TYR A 54 -21.97 -14.99 19.77
CA TYR A 54 -22.51 -15.90 18.77
C TYR A 54 -23.17 -15.18 17.60
N GLU A 55 -23.95 -14.13 17.87
CA GLU A 55 -24.62 -13.37 16.81
C GLU A 55 -23.63 -12.59 15.94
N ARG A 56 -22.63 -11.96 16.55
CA ARG A 56 -21.60 -11.22 15.80
C ARG A 56 -20.67 -12.14 15.02
N ILE A 57 -20.07 -13.11 15.68
CA ILE A 57 -19.02 -13.95 15.12
C ILE A 57 -19.63 -14.98 14.17
N HIS A 58 -20.57 -15.79 14.68
CA HIS A 58 -21.06 -16.96 13.96
C HIS A 58 -22.20 -16.65 12.99
N ARG A 59 -23.14 -15.76 13.35
CA ARG A 59 -24.29 -15.43 12.48
C ARG A 59 -24.01 -14.30 11.50
N ARG A 60 -23.23 -13.28 11.89
CA ARG A 60 -22.89 -12.16 11.00
C ARG A 60 -21.61 -12.41 10.22
N HIS A 61 -20.44 -12.45 10.87
CA HIS A 61 -19.17 -12.52 10.13
C HIS A 61 -19.05 -13.75 9.24
N ARG A 62 -19.46 -14.92 9.74
CA ARG A 62 -19.46 -16.17 8.96
C ARG A 62 -20.59 -16.25 7.93
N THR A 63 -21.87 -16.23 8.36
CA THR A 63 -23.01 -16.55 7.47
C THR A 63 -23.69 -15.35 6.80
N GLY A 64 -23.23 -14.14 7.09
CA GLY A 64 -23.82 -12.89 6.59
C GLY A 64 -23.68 -12.71 5.07
N SER A 65 -24.05 -11.51 4.60
CA SER A 65 -23.77 -11.06 3.23
C SER A 65 -22.30 -10.74 3.04
N GLU A 66 -21.81 -10.77 1.81
CA GLU A 66 -20.42 -10.52 1.38
C GLU A 66 -20.00 -9.05 1.45
N GLY A 67 -20.70 -8.25 2.25
CA GLY A 67 -20.46 -6.83 2.43
C GLY A 67 -19.34 -6.55 3.44
N MET A 68 -18.87 -5.31 3.44
CA MET A 68 -17.70 -4.82 4.19
C MET A 68 -17.73 -5.00 5.72
N SER A 69 -18.84 -5.47 6.30
CA SER A 69 -18.99 -5.66 7.76
C SER A 69 -19.07 -7.13 8.18
N HIS A 70 -19.04 -8.07 7.24
CA HIS A 70 -19.05 -9.51 7.52
C HIS A 70 -17.74 -10.14 7.05
N TYR A 71 -16.68 -9.91 7.82
CA TYR A 71 -15.30 -10.14 7.38
C TYR A 71 -15.00 -11.54 6.83
N PHE A 72 -15.39 -12.63 7.48
CA PHE A 72 -15.17 -13.95 6.87
C PHE A 72 -15.90 -14.11 5.53
N SER A 73 -17.16 -13.66 5.45
CA SER A 73 -17.91 -13.67 4.19
C SER A 73 -17.30 -12.78 3.12
N ALA A 74 -16.76 -11.60 3.47
CA ALA A 74 -16.15 -10.68 2.52
C ALA A 74 -14.77 -11.15 2.05
N MET A 75 -13.91 -11.58 2.98
CA MET A 75 -12.53 -11.94 2.73
C MET A 75 -12.39 -13.23 1.92
N TYR A 76 -13.34 -14.16 2.06
CA TYR A 76 -13.33 -15.44 1.33
C TYR A 76 -14.37 -15.48 0.19
N ASN A 77 -14.92 -14.34 -0.23
CA ASN A 77 -15.74 -14.28 -1.44
C ASN A 77 -14.84 -14.25 -2.70
N THR A 78 -14.18 -15.37 -2.97
CA THR A 78 -13.12 -15.49 -3.99
C THR A 78 -13.19 -16.86 -4.68
N GLY A 79 -12.75 -16.93 -5.93
CA GLY A 79 -12.66 -18.18 -6.69
C GLY A 79 -13.96 -19.00 -6.67
N ARG A 80 -13.87 -20.29 -6.31
CA ARG A 80 -15.01 -21.23 -6.19
C ARG A 80 -15.99 -20.89 -5.07
N MET A 81 -15.57 -20.06 -4.12
CA MET A 81 -16.40 -19.54 -3.01
C MET A 81 -17.03 -18.19 -3.34
N TRP A 82 -16.79 -17.66 -4.55
CA TRP A 82 -17.32 -16.38 -4.98
C TRP A 82 -18.81 -16.46 -5.31
N ARG A 83 -19.51 -15.39 -4.93
CA ARG A 83 -20.91 -15.16 -5.23
C ARG A 83 -21.13 -13.68 -5.50
N ASP A 84 -21.86 -13.39 -6.58
CA ASP A 84 -22.56 -12.12 -6.74
C ASP A 84 -24.02 -12.27 -6.28
N ARG A 85 -24.41 -11.50 -5.27
CA ARG A 85 -25.79 -11.51 -4.76
C ARG A 85 -26.75 -10.71 -5.63
N THR A 86 -26.22 -9.78 -6.44
CA THR A 86 -27.01 -8.86 -7.25
C THR A 86 -27.40 -9.44 -8.60
N ASP A 87 -26.73 -10.51 -9.05
CA ASP A 87 -27.07 -11.22 -10.27
C ASP A 87 -27.96 -12.45 -9.99
N PRO A 88 -29.29 -12.38 -10.23
CA PRO A 88 -30.20 -13.49 -10.00
C PRO A 88 -29.92 -14.70 -10.89
N LEU A 89 -29.26 -14.53 -12.05
CA LEU A 89 -28.92 -15.63 -12.96
C LEU A 89 -27.88 -16.57 -12.36
N THR A 90 -27.11 -16.10 -11.38
CA THR A 90 -26.08 -16.90 -10.69
C THR A 90 -26.58 -17.51 -9.39
N LYS A 91 -27.82 -17.25 -8.97
CA LYS A 91 -28.30 -17.54 -7.62
C LYS A 91 -28.09 -18.99 -7.18
N ALA A 92 -28.43 -19.96 -8.04
CA ALA A 92 -28.32 -21.38 -7.68
C ALA A 92 -26.86 -21.81 -7.44
N ASP A 93 -25.97 -21.45 -8.36
CA ASP A 93 -24.53 -21.74 -8.25
C ASP A 93 -23.89 -20.93 -7.12
N GLY A 94 -24.27 -19.67 -6.95
CA GLY A 94 -23.80 -18.79 -5.89
C GLY A 94 -24.27 -19.19 -4.49
N ASP A 95 -25.44 -19.83 -4.36
CA ASP A 95 -25.89 -20.41 -3.09
C ASP A 95 -25.00 -21.61 -2.70
N LEU A 96 -24.53 -22.41 -3.67
CA LEU A 96 -23.53 -23.47 -3.43
C LEU A 96 -22.15 -22.88 -3.10
N ALA A 97 -21.68 -21.86 -3.81
CA ALA A 97 -20.41 -21.19 -3.49
C ALA A 97 -20.42 -20.59 -2.07
N LYS A 98 -21.54 -19.99 -1.66
CA LYS A 98 -21.74 -19.53 -0.28
C LYS A 98 -21.71 -20.68 0.73
N ALA A 99 -22.35 -21.81 0.42
CA ALA A 99 -22.32 -22.99 1.28
C ALA A 99 -20.89 -23.50 1.47
N LEU A 100 -20.12 -23.61 0.38
CA LEU A 100 -18.70 -23.98 0.42
C LEU A 100 -17.88 -23.01 1.29
N ARG A 101 -18.09 -21.70 1.12
CA ARG A 101 -17.40 -20.68 1.93
C ARG A 101 -17.69 -20.83 3.42
N ASN A 102 -18.93 -21.09 3.79
CA ASN A 102 -19.29 -21.27 5.20
C ASN A 102 -18.59 -22.49 5.81
N GLU A 103 -18.48 -23.57 5.03
CA GLU A 103 -17.79 -24.80 5.42
C GLU A 103 -16.27 -24.61 5.50
N PHE A 104 -15.70 -23.84 4.57
CA PHE A 104 -14.30 -23.42 4.62
C PHE A 104 -13.98 -22.67 5.92
N VAL A 105 -14.83 -21.71 6.31
CA VAL A 105 -14.65 -20.93 7.54
C VAL A 105 -14.80 -21.82 8.78
N ILE A 106 -15.64 -22.86 8.75
CA ILE A 106 -15.72 -23.85 9.84
C ILE A 106 -14.40 -24.60 9.98
N ASP A 107 -13.85 -25.08 8.86
CA ASP A 107 -12.66 -25.93 8.86
C ASP A 107 -11.43 -25.15 9.30
N HIS A 108 -11.23 -23.96 8.72
CA HIS A 108 -9.92 -23.31 8.71
C HIS A 108 -9.84 -22.02 9.51
N CYS A 109 -10.97 -21.36 9.81
CA CYS A 109 -10.96 -20.08 10.54
C CYS A 109 -11.41 -20.25 12.00
N ARG A 110 -10.97 -19.34 12.87
CA ARG A 110 -11.27 -19.39 14.31
C ARG A 110 -11.65 -18.00 14.84
N ALA A 111 -12.05 -17.93 16.10
CA ALA A 111 -12.26 -16.67 16.79
C ALA A 111 -11.78 -16.74 18.24
N VAL A 112 -11.43 -15.59 18.78
CA VAL A 112 -11.13 -15.37 20.20
C VAL A 112 -12.16 -14.42 20.77
N TRP A 113 -12.42 -14.48 22.08
CA TRP A 113 -13.38 -13.59 22.74
C TRP A 113 -13.07 -13.45 24.22
N LEU A 114 -13.27 -12.23 24.71
CA LEU A 114 -13.09 -11.81 26.08
C LEU A 114 -14.41 -11.27 26.62
N PRO A 115 -15.13 -12.05 27.45
CA PRO A 115 -16.34 -11.57 28.10
C PRO A 115 -16.06 -10.36 28.99
N LEU A 116 -16.87 -9.32 28.87
CA LEU A 116 -16.81 -8.12 29.68
C LEU A 116 -18.16 -7.89 30.38
N PRO A 117 -18.17 -7.38 31.62
CA PRO A 117 -19.40 -7.04 32.33
C PRO A 117 -20.20 -5.95 31.59
N ASP A 118 -21.53 -6.01 31.61
CA ASP A 118 -22.37 -4.98 30.99
C ASP A 118 -22.21 -3.58 31.61
N THR A 119 -21.59 -3.48 32.79
CA THR A 119 -21.29 -2.23 33.48
C THR A 119 -20.15 -1.44 32.85
N VAL A 120 -19.37 -2.02 31.93
CA VAL A 120 -18.24 -1.33 31.29
C VAL A 120 -18.61 -0.76 29.92
N ASP A 121 -17.96 0.34 29.56
CA ASP A 121 -18.11 0.92 28.22
C ASP A 121 -17.30 0.12 27.19
N ILE A 122 -17.92 -0.94 26.66
CA ILE A 122 -17.33 -1.85 25.68
C ILE A 122 -16.91 -1.10 24.40
N ALA A 123 -17.70 -0.10 23.96
CA ALA A 123 -17.41 0.65 22.74
C ALA A 123 -16.16 1.52 22.90
N ARG A 124 -16.02 2.17 24.06
CA ARG A 124 -14.81 2.91 24.39
C ARG A 124 -13.59 2.00 24.45
N LEU A 125 -13.69 0.85 25.12
CA LEU A 125 -12.59 -0.11 25.23
C LEU A 125 -12.17 -0.67 23.87
N GLU A 126 -13.12 -0.94 22.97
CA GLU A 126 -12.82 -1.34 21.58
C GLU A 126 -11.98 -0.27 20.86
N ALA A 127 -12.36 1.01 20.97
CA ALA A 127 -11.62 2.10 20.34
C ALA A 127 -10.21 2.26 20.90
N GLU A 128 -10.06 2.13 22.22
CA GLU A 128 -8.74 2.18 22.88
C GLU A 128 -7.87 0.99 22.44
N VAL A 129 -8.41 -0.23 22.45
CA VAL A 129 -7.70 -1.45 21.98
C VAL A 129 -7.28 -1.32 20.52
N LEU A 130 -8.16 -0.84 19.64
CA LEU A 130 -7.85 -0.64 18.22
C LEU A 130 -6.74 0.40 18.00
N SER A 131 -6.60 1.38 18.90
CA SER A 131 -5.52 2.38 18.79
C SER A 131 -4.13 1.83 19.16
N LEU A 132 -4.09 0.74 19.94
CA LEU A 132 -2.86 0.07 20.38
C LEU A 132 -2.52 -1.16 19.53
N ALA A 133 -3.51 -1.75 18.86
CA ALA A 133 -3.35 -3.00 18.13
C ALA A 133 -2.40 -2.85 16.92
N PRO A 134 -1.40 -3.76 16.76
CA PRO A 134 -0.52 -3.74 15.59
C PRO A 134 -1.28 -3.89 14.27
N ASP A 135 -0.75 -3.29 13.21
CA ASP A 135 -1.34 -3.25 11.87
C ASP A 135 -1.82 -4.62 11.35
N HIS A 136 -1.02 -5.66 11.55
CA HIS A 136 -1.33 -7.02 11.09
C HIS A 136 -2.48 -7.68 11.86
N VAL A 137 -2.73 -7.25 13.10
CA VAL A 137 -3.79 -7.74 14.01
C VAL A 137 -5.16 -7.19 13.63
N ILE A 138 -5.17 -5.96 13.08
CA ILE A 138 -6.37 -5.22 12.70
C ILE A 138 -6.44 -4.99 11.18
N ALA A 139 -5.77 -5.85 10.40
CA ALA A 139 -5.71 -5.75 8.94
C ALA A 139 -7.11 -5.65 8.31
N TRP A 140 -8.09 -6.36 8.87
CA TRP A 140 -9.49 -6.34 8.41
C TRP A 140 -10.30 -5.16 8.98
N ASN A 141 -9.84 -4.43 9.99
CA ASN A 141 -10.52 -3.22 10.47
C ASN A 141 -10.33 -2.02 9.52
N ARG A 142 -9.37 -2.09 8.58
CA ARG A 142 -9.00 -1.01 7.67
C ARG A 142 -9.94 -0.91 6.46
N ARG A 143 -10.02 0.30 5.88
CA ARG A 143 -10.76 0.53 4.63
C ARG A 143 -10.00 -0.07 3.45
N ARG A 144 -10.73 -0.61 2.47
CA ARG A 144 -10.22 -1.24 1.23
C ARG A 144 -9.46 -2.57 1.44
N MET A 145 -10.04 -3.47 2.23
CA MET A 145 -9.56 -4.86 2.26
C MET A 145 -9.68 -5.50 0.87
N GLN A 146 -8.62 -6.15 0.42
CA GLN A 146 -8.67 -7.05 -0.72
C GLN A 146 -9.05 -8.44 -0.20
N ALA A 147 -10.06 -9.07 -0.79
CA ALA A 147 -10.36 -10.47 -0.49
C ALA A 147 -9.12 -11.33 -0.76
N TYR A 148 -8.97 -12.43 -0.03
CA TYR A 148 -7.87 -13.36 -0.31
C TYR A 148 -8.01 -13.92 -1.73
N ASP A 149 -6.89 -14.35 -2.30
CA ASP A 149 -6.95 -15.38 -3.31
C ASP A 149 -7.56 -16.65 -2.73
N GLU A 150 -8.15 -17.48 -3.58
CA GLU A 150 -8.72 -18.74 -3.13
C GLU A 150 -7.60 -19.66 -2.60
N PRO A 151 -7.64 -20.11 -1.33
CA PRO A 151 -6.67 -21.07 -0.81
C PRO A 151 -7.03 -22.48 -1.29
N VAL A 152 -6.64 -22.77 -2.54
CA VAL A 152 -7.10 -23.92 -3.33
C VAL A 152 -6.99 -25.24 -2.57
N ASP A 153 -5.88 -25.51 -1.89
CA ASP A 153 -5.66 -26.78 -1.19
C ASP A 153 -6.59 -26.98 0.02
N LEU A 154 -6.83 -25.89 0.75
CA LEU A 154 -7.75 -25.90 1.89
C LEU A 154 -9.20 -26.04 1.42
N VAL A 155 -9.54 -25.40 0.30
CA VAL A 155 -10.86 -25.58 -0.36
C VAL A 155 -11.03 -27.01 -0.86
N GLU A 156 -10.00 -27.63 -1.44
CA GLU A 156 -10.00 -29.04 -1.82
C GLU A 156 -10.18 -29.96 -0.61
N GLY A 157 -9.51 -29.65 0.51
CA GLY A 157 -9.71 -30.33 1.79
C GLY A 157 -11.17 -30.29 2.25
N THR A 158 -11.78 -29.10 2.23
CA THR A 158 -13.19 -28.91 2.56
C THR A 158 -14.11 -29.68 1.59
N LEU A 159 -13.85 -29.64 0.28
CA LEU A 159 -14.63 -30.37 -0.72
C LEU A 159 -14.55 -31.89 -0.54
N ARG A 160 -13.37 -32.41 -0.20
CA ARG A 160 -13.19 -33.84 0.15
C ARG A 160 -14.02 -34.21 1.37
N ARG A 161 -14.00 -33.40 2.43
CA ARG A 161 -14.82 -33.61 3.63
C ARG A 161 -16.32 -33.59 3.33
N LEU A 162 -16.76 -32.65 2.49
CA LEU A 162 -18.18 -32.48 2.17
C LEU A 162 -18.73 -33.59 1.25
N GLY A 163 -17.88 -34.29 0.50
CA GLY A 163 -18.30 -35.38 -0.38
C GLY A 163 -19.20 -34.94 -1.53
N TRP A 164 -19.10 -33.69 -1.97
CA TRP A 164 -19.97 -33.13 -3.02
C TRP A 164 -19.83 -33.84 -4.36
N GLY A 165 -20.96 -34.00 -5.06
CA GLY A 165 -21.05 -34.66 -6.34
C GLY A 165 -20.56 -33.81 -7.51
N ALA A 166 -20.56 -34.40 -8.70
CA ALA A 166 -20.11 -33.73 -9.92
C ALA A 166 -20.93 -32.46 -10.24
N ARG A 167 -22.22 -32.46 -9.88
CA ARG A 167 -23.13 -31.33 -10.13
C ARG A 167 -22.74 -30.10 -9.31
N GLU A 168 -22.50 -30.27 -8.02
CA GLU A 168 -22.13 -29.18 -7.11
C GLU A 168 -20.74 -28.66 -7.45
N LYS A 169 -19.78 -29.56 -7.74
CA LYS A 169 -18.43 -29.18 -8.19
C LYS A 169 -18.44 -28.38 -9.49
N ALA A 170 -19.27 -28.78 -10.46
CA ALA A 170 -19.44 -28.02 -11.70
C ALA A 170 -20.06 -26.63 -11.44
N ALA A 171 -20.95 -26.49 -10.46
CA ALA A 171 -21.56 -25.21 -10.11
C ALA A 171 -20.57 -24.20 -9.53
N ILE A 172 -19.74 -24.63 -8.57
CA ILE A 172 -18.71 -23.76 -7.99
C ILE A 172 -17.60 -23.43 -8.99
N GLU A 173 -17.30 -24.32 -9.95
CA GLU A 173 -16.33 -24.01 -11.01
C GLU A 173 -16.88 -22.94 -11.97
N ARG A 174 -18.18 -22.97 -12.27
CA ARG A 174 -18.83 -21.86 -13.01
C ARG A 174 -18.74 -20.55 -12.24
N GLN A 175 -18.83 -20.56 -10.91
CA GLN A 175 -18.62 -19.35 -10.11
C GLN A 175 -17.17 -18.86 -10.17
N ARG A 176 -16.19 -19.76 -10.10
CA ARG A 176 -14.77 -19.43 -10.26
C ARG A 176 -14.49 -18.76 -11.60
N LEU A 177 -15.01 -19.31 -12.70
CA LEU A 177 -14.87 -18.71 -14.03
C LEU A 177 -15.51 -17.32 -14.11
N ARG A 178 -16.66 -17.12 -13.47
CA ARG A 178 -17.32 -15.81 -13.39
C ARG A 178 -16.51 -14.81 -12.57
N PHE A 179 -15.96 -15.23 -11.43
CA PHE A 179 -15.07 -14.42 -10.63
C PHE A 179 -13.84 -13.95 -11.42
N MET A 180 -13.22 -14.86 -12.16
CA MET A 180 -12.09 -14.53 -13.04
C MET A 180 -12.50 -13.56 -14.15
N SER A 181 -13.67 -13.75 -14.75
CA SER A 181 -14.21 -12.83 -15.77
C SER A 181 -14.52 -11.44 -15.19
N ALA A 182 -15.08 -11.37 -13.98
CA ALA A 182 -15.39 -10.11 -13.30
C ALA A 182 -14.14 -9.31 -12.88
N MET A 183 -13.00 -9.99 -12.68
CA MET A 183 -11.70 -9.36 -12.42
C MET A 183 -11.08 -8.72 -13.68
N VAL A 184 -11.52 -9.14 -14.88
CA VAL A 184 -11.02 -8.65 -16.16
C VAL A 184 -12.06 -7.72 -16.79
N SER A 185 -11.86 -6.40 -16.71
CA SER A 185 -12.66 -5.46 -17.52
C SER A 185 -12.39 -5.68 -19.03
N PRO A 186 -13.37 -5.45 -19.92
CA PRO A 186 -13.31 -5.95 -21.29
C PRO A 186 -12.33 -5.13 -22.14
N VAL A 187 -11.13 -5.66 -22.35
CA VAL A 187 -10.42 -5.45 -23.62
C VAL A 187 -10.89 -6.58 -24.51
N ALA A 188 -11.57 -6.23 -25.61
CA ALA A 188 -12.07 -7.18 -26.59
C ALA A 188 -10.92 -8.09 -27.08
N ALA A 189 -10.98 -9.37 -26.75
CA ALA A 189 -10.09 -10.38 -27.30
C ALA A 189 -10.74 -11.00 -28.56
N PRO A 190 -10.00 -11.12 -29.68
CA PRO A 190 -10.49 -11.83 -30.85
C PRO A 190 -10.43 -13.36 -30.62
N ALA A 191 -11.34 -14.06 -31.31
CA ALA A 191 -11.58 -15.50 -31.21
C ALA A 191 -10.36 -16.39 -31.56
N PRO A 192 -10.31 -17.64 -31.05
CA PRO A 192 -9.11 -18.47 -31.14
C PRO A 192 -8.99 -19.16 -32.50
N LYS A 193 -7.74 -19.36 -32.95
CA LYS A 193 -7.36 -20.32 -34.01
C LYS A 193 -6.07 -21.06 -33.63
N PRO A 194 -5.85 -22.27 -34.19
CA PRO A 194 -5.22 -23.40 -33.49
C PRO A 194 -3.69 -23.37 -33.47
N ALA A 195 -3.15 -24.25 -32.61
CA ALA A 195 -1.77 -24.37 -32.16
C ALA A 195 -0.70 -24.46 -33.27
N THR A 196 0.39 -23.69 -33.13
CA THR A 196 1.79 -24.11 -32.85
C THR A 196 2.79 -23.05 -33.34
N VAL A 197 3.41 -22.30 -32.41
CA VAL A 197 4.84 -21.87 -32.46
C VAL A 197 5.24 -21.62 -31.00
N ARG A 198 6.38 -22.17 -30.57
CA ARG A 198 6.97 -21.95 -29.24
C ARG A 198 7.49 -20.50 -29.18
N GLN A 199 6.64 -19.55 -28.80
CA GLN A 199 7.04 -18.14 -28.62
C GLN A 199 7.72 -17.93 -27.26
N MET A 200 8.78 -17.11 -27.27
CA MET A 200 9.62 -16.78 -26.11
C MET A 200 8.75 -16.25 -24.96
N ARG A 201 8.82 -16.91 -23.80
CA ARG A 201 8.11 -16.51 -22.57
C ARG A 201 8.75 -15.30 -21.87
N VAL A 202 9.94 -14.90 -22.29
CA VAL A 202 10.69 -13.79 -21.69
C VAL A 202 10.48 -12.53 -22.51
N THR A 203 10.15 -11.44 -21.83
CA THR A 203 10.05 -10.09 -22.42
C THR A 203 11.41 -9.67 -23.01
N PRO A 204 11.44 -9.12 -24.24
CA PRO A 204 12.68 -8.59 -24.81
C PRO A 204 13.34 -7.56 -23.89
N PHE A 205 14.66 -7.66 -23.74
CA PHE A 205 15.44 -6.72 -22.94
C PHE A 205 15.70 -5.43 -23.76
N PRO A 206 15.67 -4.23 -23.13
CA PRO A 206 15.93 -2.97 -23.81
C PRO A 206 17.26 -2.96 -24.57
N GLU A 207 17.28 -2.35 -25.75
CA GLU A 207 18.52 -2.21 -26.52
C GLU A 207 19.33 -0.98 -26.09
N GLY A 208 20.66 -1.14 -26.07
CA GLY A 208 21.62 -0.13 -25.63
C GLY A 208 21.85 1.01 -26.63
N PRO A 209 22.83 1.88 -26.38
CA PRO A 209 23.88 1.74 -25.36
C PRO A 209 23.39 2.06 -23.94
N PHE A 210 23.99 1.39 -22.96
CA PHE A 210 23.79 1.64 -21.52
C PHE A 210 25.12 1.94 -20.85
N ARG A 211 25.08 2.83 -19.86
CA ARG A 211 26.24 3.25 -19.05
C ARG A 211 26.46 2.31 -17.88
N PHE A 212 25.38 1.96 -17.18
CA PHE A 212 25.35 0.99 -16.10
C PHE A 212 23.93 0.49 -15.90
N PHE A 213 23.78 -0.53 -15.05
CA PHE A 213 22.48 -1.07 -14.66
C PHE A 213 22.34 -1.06 -13.14
N ALA A 214 21.11 -1.02 -12.65
CA ALA A 214 20.79 -1.44 -11.29
C ALA A 214 19.81 -2.60 -11.33
N LEU A 215 20.00 -3.61 -10.49
CA LEU A 215 19.22 -4.84 -10.45
C LEU A 215 18.74 -5.09 -9.03
N ASP A 216 17.46 -5.44 -8.91
CA ASP A 216 16.80 -5.79 -7.66
C ASP A 216 15.91 -7.03 -7.89
N VAL A 217 15.76 -7.88 -6.87
CA VAL A 217 14.95 -9.11 -6.95
C VAL A 217 14.01 -9.25 -5.76
N GLU A 218 12.82 -9.80 -6.04
CA GLU A 218 11.91 -10.30 -5.01
C GLU A 218 12.00 -11.82 -4.92
N THR A 219 11.88 -12.38 -3.72
CA THR A 219 11.94 -13.84 -3.48
C THR A 219 10.64 -14.36 -2.89
N ALA A 220 10.17 -15.53 -3.33
CA ALA A 220 8.90 -16.11 -2.88
C ALA A 220 8.93 -16.54 -1.41
N ASN A 221 10.07 -17.03 -0.92
CA ASN A 221 10.21 -17.58 0.42
C ASN A 221 11.64 -17.44 1.00
N ASN A 222 11.92 -18.10 2.13
CA ASN A 222 13.21 -18.02 2.82
C ASN A 222 14.40 -18.64 2.05
N ASP A 223 14.16 -19.41 1.00
CA ASP A 223 15.19 -19.77 0.04
C ASP A 223 15.57 -18.55 -0.80
N ARG A 224 16.83 -18.12 -0.69
CA ARG A 224 17.37 -17.01 -1.48
C ARG A 224 17.31 -17.25 -2.98
N GLY A 225 17.29 -18.51 -3.42
CA GLY A 225 17.15 -18.87 -4.83
C GLY A 225 15.73 -18.77 -5.38
N SER A 226 14.72 -18.54 -4.53
CA SER A 226 13.30 -18.53 -4.89
C SER A 226 12.84 -17.23 -5.58
N ILE A 227 13.65 -16.68 -6.48
CA ILE A 227 13.37 -15.40 -7.15
C ILE A 227 12.02 -15.48 -7.90
N CYS A 228 11.09 -14.58 -7.56
CA CYS A 228 9.77 -14.48 -8.17
C CYS A 228 9.56 -13.22 -9.03
N GLN A 229 10.47 -12.25 -8.95
CA GLN A 229 10.50 -11.07 -9.81
C GLN A 229 11.93 -10.56 -9.94
N ILE A 230 12.26 -10.02 -11.12
CA ILE A 230 13.52 -9.32 -11.35
C ILE A 230 13.19 -7.97 -11.97
N GLY A 231 13.74 -6.91 -11.39
CA GLY A 231 13.74 -5.56 -11.95
C GLY A 231 15.15 -5.14 -12.34
N VAL A 232 15.28 -4.51 -13.51
CA VAL A 232 16.53 -3.94 -13.98
C VAL A 232 16.29 -2.52 -14.48
N ALA A 233 16.94 -1.55 -13.85
CA ALA A 233 17.01 -0.18 -14.32
C ALA A 233 18.22 -0.03 -15.26
N CYS A 234 17.95 0.27 -16.51
CA CYS A 234 18.92 0.46 -17.58
C CYS A 234 19.22 1.95 -17.75
N VAL A 235 20.40 2.38 -17.33
CA VAL A 235 20.79 3.80 -17.37
C VAL A 235 21.54 4.11 -18.66
N ARG A 236 21.06 5.07 -19.42
CA ARG A 236 21.65 5.49 -20.71
C ARG A 236 22.77 6.53 -20.51
N PRO A 237 23.59 6.79 -21.54
CA PRO A 237 24.65 7.82 -21.46
C PRO A 237 24.15 9.23 -21.15
N ASP A 238 22.89 9.54 -21.48
CA ASP A 238 22.23 10.82 -21.17
C ASP A 238 21.57 10.84 -19.76
N ASN A 239 21.84 9.80 -18.95
CA ASN A 239 21.25 9.56 -17.63
C ASN A 239 19.74 9.28 -17.62
N SER A 240 19.10 9.07 -18.78
CA SER A 240 17.73 8.56 -18.80
C SER A 240 17.69 7.10 -18.30
N ILE A 241 16.63 6.76 -17.57
CA ILE A 241 16.43 5.43 -16.98
C ILE A 241 15.23 4.76 -17.64
N GLU A 242 15.47 3.62 -18.27
CA GLU A 242 14.45 2.69 -18.76
C GLU A 242 14.42 1.47 -17.82
N THR A 243 13.24 1.00 -17.42
CA THR A 243 13.12 -0.15 -16.50
C THR A 243 12.60 -1.37 -17.25
N TRP A 244 13.31 -2.49 -17.14
CA TRP A 244 12.85 -3.81 -17.55
C TRP A 244 12.45 -4.61 -16.32
N VAL A 245 11.28 -5.25 -16.37
CA VAL A 245 10.76 -6.07 -15.27
C VAL A 245 10.25 -7.39 -15.84
N THR A 246 10.49 -8.47 -15.12
CA THR A 246 9.89 -9.77 -15.43
C THR A 246 9.50 -10.51 -14.16
N TYR A 247 8.37 -11.20 -14.22
CA TYR A 247 8.05 -12.22 -13.23
C TYR A 247 8.86 -13.48 -13.53
N VAL A 248 9.21 -14.21 -12.47
CA VAL A 248 9.96 -15.46 -12.57
C VAL A 248 9.15 -16.53 -11.86
N ASP A 249 8.97 -17.70 -12.48
CA ASP A 249 8.48 -18.88 -11.78
C ASP A 249 9.65 -19.50 -10.99
N PRO A 250 9.69 -19.39 -9.65
CA PRO A 250 10.75 -19.97 -8.84
C PRO A 250 10.66 -21.50 -8.76
N GLN A 251 9.56 -22.10 -9.27
CA GLN A 251 9.25 -23.52 -9.15
C GLN A 251 9.14 -24.01 -7.71
N GLU A 252 8.74 -23.11 -6.82
CA GLU A 252 8.56 -23.34 -5.39
C GLU A 252 7.09 -23.51 -5.01
N GLU A 253 6.80 -24.53 -4.21
CA GLU A 253 5.45 -24.76 -3.67
C GLU A 253 5.14 -23.83 -2.49
N ARG A 254 6.18 -23.46 -1.72
CA ARG A 254 6.03 -22.65 -0.51
C ARG A 254 6.19 -21.17 -0.83
N TRP A 255 5.21 -20.36 -0.45
CA TRP A 255 5.24 -18.90 -0.56
C TRP A 255 5.10 -18.28 0.83
N VAL A 256 6.06 -17.44 1.21
CA VAL A 256 6.11 -16.79 2.52
C VAL A 256 6.07 -15.28 2.38
N PHE A 257 6.75 -14.72 1.39
CA PHE A 257 6.95 -13.28 1.28
C PHE A 257 5.93 -12.55 0.40
N THR A 258 4.89 -13.26 -0.07
CA THR A 258 3.73 -12.64 -0.75
C THR A 258 3.17 -11.43 0.00
N TYR A 259 3.22 -11.39 1.33
CA TYR A 259 2.73 -10.24 2.12
C TYR A 259 3.62 -8.98 2.00
N LEU A 260 4.90 -9.13 1.61
CA LEU A 260 5.82 -8.02 1.41
C LEU A 260 5.56 -7.35 0.06
N HIS A 261 5.66 -8.12 -1.03
CA HIS A 261 5.66 -7.60 -2.40
C HIS A 261 4.38 -7.91 -3.20
N GLY A 262 3.41 -8.65 -2.65
CA GLY A 262 2.15 -8.97 -3.32
C GLY A 262 2.24 -10.02 -4.44
N ILE A 263 3.43 -10.60 -4.67
CA ILE A 263 3.67 -11.62 -5.70
C ILE A 263 3.41 -12.99 -5.11
N SER A 264 2.56 -13.78 -5.78
CA SER A 264 2.19 -15.13 -5.38
C SER A 264 2.48 -16.14 -6.49
N ALA A 265 2.35 -17.44 -6.17
CA ALA A 265 2.39 -18.52 -7.14
C ALA A 265 1.46 -18.28 -8.35
N ARG A 266 0.35 -17.57 -8.11
CA ARG A 266 -0.60 -17.21 -9.16
C ARG A 266 -0.09 -16.06 -10.03
N THR A 267 0.56 -15.06 -9.44
CA THR A 267 1.17 -13.94 -10.18
C THR A 267 2.19 -14.43 -11.21
N VAL A 268 2.98 -15.43 -10.83
CA VAL A 268 4.04 -16.01 -11.68
C VAL A 268 3.54 -17.17 -12.54
N GLN A 269 2.23 -17.45 -12.58
CA GLN A 269 1.71 -18.57 -13.34
C GLN A 269 1.94 -18.36 -14.85
N GLY A 270 2.74 -19.24 -15.44
CA GLY A 270 3.12 -19.15 -16.86
C GLY A 270 4.25 -18.15 -17.14
N ALA A 271 4.81 -17.53 -16.11
CA ALA A 271 6.05 -16.77 -16.19
C ALA A 271 7.22 -17.68 -16.60
N PRO A 272 8.29 -17.12 -17.17
CA PRO A 272 9.50 -17.87 -17.43
C PRO A 272 10.16 -18.33 -16.13
N THR A 273 10.81 -19.49 -16.16
CA THR A 273 11.69 -19.94 -15.07
C THR A 273 12.96 -19.10 -15.00
N PHE A 274 13.67 -19.11 -13.87
CA PHE A 274 14.96 -18.41 -13.76
C PHE A 274 15.96 -18.89 -14.84
N ALA A 275 15.95 -20.18 -15.18
CA ALA A 275 16.78 -20.75 -16.23
C ALA A 275 16.47 -20.19 -17.64
N GLU A 276 15.24 -19.79 -17.90
CA GLU A 276 14.83 -19.13 -19.15
C GLU A 276 15.21 -17.65 -19.17
N VAL A 277 15.19 -16.97 -18.01
CA VAL A 277 15.51 -15.54 -17.89
C VAL A 277 17.02 -15.27 -17.86
N LEU A 278 17.80 -16.13 -17.22
CA LEU A 278 19.24 -15.90 -17.01
C LEU A 278 20.04 -15.64 -18.30
N PRO A 279 19.81 -16.33 -19.44
CA PRO A 279 20.52 -16.03 -20.69
C PRO A 279 20.30 -14.60 -21.18
N VAL A 280 19.06 -14.09 -21.09
CA VAL A 280 18.70 -12.72 -21.49
C VAL A 280 19.46 -11.70 -20.64
N LEU A 281 19.45 -11.89 -19.32
CA LEU A 281 20.18 -11.03 -18.39
C LEU A 281 21.70 -11.13 -18.62
N ARG A 282 22.22 -12.34 -18.79
CA ARG A 282 23.65 -12.59 -19.02
C ARG A 282 24.15 -11.84 -20.24
N ASP A 283 23.44 -11.92 -21.35
CA ASP A 283 23.82 -11.27 -22.60
C ASP A 283 23.73 -9.75 -22.48
N ALA A 284 22.67 -9.23 -21.85
CA ALA A 284 22.44 -7.79 -21.70
C ALA A 284 23.41 -7.10 -20.73
N LEU A 285 23.74 -7.76 -19.61
CA LEU A 285 24.58 -7.20 -18.52
C LEU A 285 26.07 -7.54 -18.70
N ASN A 286 26.44 -8.28 -19.75
CA ASN A 286 27.81 -8.73 -19.95
C ASN A 286 28.78 -7.55 -20.06
N GLY A 287 29.85 -7.56 -19.24
CA GLY A 287 30.87 -6.52 -19.23
C GLY A 287 30.41 -5.16 -18.68
N ALA A 288 29.17 -5.04 -18.18
CA ALA A 288 28.64 -3.82 -17.60
C ALA A 288 28.76 -3.82 -16.07
N THR A 289 28.80 -2.61 -15.49
CA THR A 289 28.65 -2.41 -14.05
C THR A 289 27.18 -2.57 -13.64
N VAL A 290 26.94 -3.38 -12.62
CA VAL A 290 25.60 -3.68 -12.08
C VAL A 290 25.53 -3.27 -10.62
N TYR A 291 24.69 -2.29 -10.32
CA TYR A 291 24.42 -1.87 -8.95
C TYR A 291 23.32 -2.73 -8.32
N GLN A 292 23.52 -3.10 -7.07
CA GLN A 292 22.48 -3.60 -6.16
C GLN A 292 22.33 -2.63 -4.98
N HIS A 293 21.29 -2.78 -4.18
CA HIS A 293 21.12 -2.00 -2.96
C HIS A 293 21.18 -2.90 -1.73
N SER A 294 22.40 -3.09 -1.20
CA SER A 294 22.82 -4.19 -0.32
C SER A 294 23.28 -5.45 -1.07
N GLY A 295 23.92 -6.39 -0.35
CA GLY A 295 24.48 -7.62 -0.94
C GLY A 295 23.49 -8.75 -1.23
N PHE A 296 22.18 -8.51 -1.07
CA PHE A 296 21.15 -9.54 -1.16
C PHE A 296 20.99 -10.06 -2.59
N ASP A 297 20.83 -9.18 -3.58
CA ASP A 297 20.47 -9.52 -4.96
C ASP A 297 21.51 -10.42 -5.63
N ARG A 298 22.80 -10.08 -5.49
CA ARG A 298 23.91 -10.92 -5.95
C ARG A 298 23.85 -12.31 -5.33
N SER A 299 23.52 -12.40 -4.04
CA SER A 299 23.44 -13.68 -3.33
C SER A 299 22.23 -14.50 -3.78
N ALA A 300 21.10 -13.85 -4.04
CA ALA A 300 19.89 -14.48 -4.56
C ALA A 300 20.10 -15.03 -5.98
N VAL A 301 20.71 -14.23 -6.88
CA VAL A 301 21.08 -14.67 -8.24
C VAL A 301 22.04 -15.87 -8.19
N ALA A 302 23.05 -15.85 -7.31
CA ALA A 302 23.96 -16.98 -7.15
C ALA A 302 23.26 -18.24 -6.63
N ALA A 303 22.33 -18.11 -5.67
CA ALA A 303 21.54 -19.21 -5.15
C ALA A 303 20.61 -19.80 -6.22
N ALA A 304 19.91 -18.96 -6.99
CA ALA A 304 19.05 -19.39 -8.09
C ALA A 304 19.84 -20.11 -9.19
N CYS A 305 21.05 -19.63 -9.52
CA CYS A 305 21.98 -20.36 -10.39
C CYS A 305 22.32 -21.74 -9.83
N GLY A 306 22.58 -21.84 -8.52
CA GLY A 306 22.82 -23.11 -7.83
C GLY A 306 21.64 -24.08 -7.94
N ASN A 307 20.42 -23.61 -7.68
CA ASN A 307 19.18 -24.41 -7.76
C ASN A 307 18.93 -24.93 -9.19
N CYS A 308 19.29 -24.16 -10.21
CA CYS A 308 19.15 -24.55 -11.62
C CYS A 308 20.36 -25.30 -12.19
N GLY A 309 21.45 -25.48 -11.44
CA GLY A 309 22.71 -26.06 -11.96
C GLY A 309 23.38 -25.22 -13.06
N LEU A 310 23.18 -23.91 -13.03
CA LEU A 310 23.70 -22.96 -14.02
C LEU A 310 24.95 -22.22 -13.50
N PRO A 311 25.88 -21.83 -14.38
CA PRO A 311 27.03 -21.03 -13.97
C PRO A 311 26.58 -19.63 -13.53
N VAL A 312 27.15 -19.16 -12.41
CA VAL A 312 26.92 -17.81 -11.89
C VAL A 312 27.58 -16.80 -12.84
N PRO A 313 26.84 -15.79 -13.35
CA PRO A 313 27.41 -14.76 -14.21
C PRO A 313 28.42 -13.89 -13.45
N GLN A 314 29.52 -13.53 -14.12
CA GLN A 314 30.61 -12.71 -13.57
C GLN A 314 30.35 -11.22 -13.86
N TRP A 315 29.25 -10.67 -13.35
CA TRP A 315 28.96 -9.23 -13.47
C TRP A 315 29.81 -8.40 -12.49
N ASP A 316 30.16 -7.17 -12.87
CA ASP A 316 30.83 -6.20 -11.98
C ASP A 316 29.81 -5.60 -11.00
N TRP A 317 29.51 -6.35 -9.93
CA TRP A 317 28.58 -5.94 -8.89
C TRP A 317 29.13 -4.80 -8.03
N ARG A 318 28.33 -3.74 -7.88
CA ARG A 318 28.58 -2.60 -6.99
C ARG A 318 27.43 -2.40 -6.02
N ASP A 319 27.71 -1.81 -4.86
CA ASP A 319 26.70 -1.55 -3.83
C ASP A 319 26.38 -0.06 -3.75
N SER A 320 25.15 0.29 -4.12
CA SER A 320 24.65 1.67 -4.07
C SER A 320 24.52 2.20 -2.64
N VAL A 321 24.48 1.35 -1.61
CA VAL A 321 24.54 1.79 -0.20
C VAL A 321 25.88 2.45 0.10
N ASN A 322 26.99 1.94 -0.45
CA ASN A 322 28.31 2.55 -0.26
C ASN A 322 28.39 3.90 -0.98
N VAL A 323 27.81 3.99 -2.18
CA VAL A 323 27.68 5.24 -2.92
C VAL A 323 26.86 6.26 -2.12
N ALA A 324 25.71 5.85 -1.58
CA ALA A 324 24.84 6.70 -0.79
C ALA A 324 25.49 7.20 0.52
N ARG A 325 26.27 6.34 1.20
CA ARG A 325 27.01 6.70 2.42
C ARG A 325 28.04 7.81 2.19
N VAL A 326 28.65 7.84 1.02
CA VAL A 326 29.62 8.88 0.64
C VAL A 326 28.93 10.18 0.24
N ALA A 327 27.83 10.08 -0.51
CA ALA A 327 27.09 11.24 -0.99
C ALA A 327 26.30 11.96 0.12
N TRP A 328 25.67 11.20 1.02
CA TRP A 328 24.81 11.70 2.11
C TRP A 328 25.25 11.14 3.48
N PRO A 329 26.44 11.50 3.99
CA PRO A 329 26.92 11.04 5.28
C PRO A 329 26.01 11.44 6.46
N GLU A 330 25.25 12.53 6.32
CA GLU A 330 24.30 13.05 7.32
C GLU A 330 23.12 12.12 7.61
N LEU A 331 22.84 11.14 6.73
CA LEU A 331 21.79 10.14 6.96
C LEU A 331 22.22 9.01 7.90
N ARG A 332 23.47 9.02 8.37
CA ARG A 332 23.94 8.08 9.41
C ARG A 332 23.18 8.32 10.72
N GLY A 333 22.43 7.31 11.17
CA GLY A 333 21.69 7.34 12.43
C GLY A 333 20.21 7.78 12.33
N ASN A 334 19.75 8.26 11.17
CA ASN A 334 18.38 8.75 10.97
C ASN A 334 17.64 7.86 9.94
N ALA A 335 17.18 6.67 10.37
CA ALA A 335 16.66 5.57 9.54
C ALA A 335 17.67 4.90 8.57
N GLY A 336 18.84 5.49 8.34
CA GLY A 336 19.96 4.90 7.61
C GLY A 336 19.87 5.06 6.08
N HIS A 337 20.75 4.37 5.35
CA HIS A 337 20.87 4.43 3.88
C HIS A 337 20.05 3.35 3.16
N GLY A 338 19.00 2.81 3.78
CA GLY A 338 18.09 1.89 3.11
C GLY A 338 17.23 2.61 2.07
N LEU A 339 16.78 1.89 1.05
CA LEU A 339 15.98 2.39 -0.07
C LEU A 339 14.75 3.21 0.38
N ALA A 340 14.03 2.80 1.42
CA ALA A 340 12.87 3.54 1.93
C ALA A 340 13.25 4.95 2.45
N SER A 341 14.35 5.04 3.21
CA SER A 341 14.89 6.30 3.73
C SER A 341 15.38 7.21 2.60
N LEU A 342 16.12 6.63 1.63
CA LEU A 342 16.62 7.36 0.47
C LEU A 342 15.48 7.82 -0.45
N LYS A 343 14.45 7.01 -0.68
CA LYS A 343 13.26 7.38 -1.47
C LYS A 343 12.56 8.60 -0.86
N GLN A 344 12.38 8.62 0.46
CA GLN A 344 11.80 9.76 1.17
C GLN A 344 12.70 11.00 1.09
N HIS A 345 14.00 10.85 1.37
CA HIS A 345 14.96 11.95 1.37
C HIS A 345 15.12 12.59 -0.04
N LEU A 346 15.10 11.75 -1.07
CA LEU A 346 15.27 12.16 -2.46
C LEU A 346 13.94 12.58 -3.14
N GLY A 347 12.81 12.51 -2.43
CA GLY A 347 11.50 12.88 -2.95
C GLY A 347 11.02 11.98 -4.10
N LEU A 348 11.47 10.72 -4.11
CA LEU A 348 11.12 9.73 -5.11
C LEU A 348 9.74 9.14 -4.80
N LYS A 349 8.81 9.24 -5.75
CA LYS A 349 7.45 8.68 -5.62
C LYS A 349 7.38 7.39 -6.42
N PHE A 350 7.36 6.27 -5.70
CA PHE A 350 7.31 4.92 -6.26
C PHE A 350 6.46 4.01 -5.37
N GLU A 351 5.86 2.95 -5.92
CA GLU A 351 5.23 1.91 -5.11
C GLU A 351 6.34 1.10 -4.37
N HIS A 352 6.06 0.64 -3.14
CA HIS A 352 7.04 -0.09 -2.32
C HIS A 352 6.89 -1.60 -2.60
N HIS A 353 8.00 -2.31 -2.80
CA HIS A 353 8.07 -3.76 -3.07
C HIS A 353 7.69 -4.19 -4.49
N ASP A 354 8.11 -3.40 -5.48
CA ASP A 354 8.21 -3.81 -6.87
C ASP A 354 9.69 -3.74 -7.27
N ALA A 355 10.25 -4.85 -7.74
CA ALA A 355 11.66 -4.96 -8.07
C ALA A 355 12.11 -3.92 -9.11
N GLY A 356 11.21 -3.51 -10.02
CA GLY A 356 11.50 -2.49 -11.02
C GLY A 356 11.66 -1.09 -10.41
N GLU A 357 10.77 -0.74 -9.48
CA GLU A 357 10.78 0.52 -8.75
C GLU A 357 11.95 0.63 -7.78
N ASP A 358 12.33 -0.49 -7.14
CA ASP A 358 13.51 -0.57 -6.26
C ASP A 358 14.83 -0.50 -7.05
N ALA A 359 14.93 -1.20 -8.18
CA ALA A 359 16.05 -1.07 -9.11
C ALA A 359 16.18 0.37 -9.65
N ARG A 360 15.07 1.01 -10.03
CA ARG A 360 15.06 2.41 -10.49
C ARG A 360 15.56 3.37 -9.41
N ALA A 361 15.11 3.19 -8.17
CA ALA A 361 15.56 4.01 -7.06
C ALA A 361 17.06 3.82 -6.76
N ALA A 362 17.58 2.59 -6.85
CA ALA A 362 19.01 2.34 -6.72
C ALA A 362 19.83 3.04 -7.81
N ALA A 363 19.36 3.04 -9.06
CA ALA A 363 19.99 3.77 -10.16
C ALA A 363 19.97 5.30 -9.94
N GLU A 364 18.85 5.85 -9.48
CA GLU A 364 18.70 7.27 -9.18
C GLU A 364 19.63 7.73 -8.04
N VAL A 365 19.82 6.89 -7.02
CA VAL A 365 20.80 7.13 -5.94
C VAL A 365 22.21 7.30 -6.52
N VAL A 366 22.61 6.44 -7.46
CA VAL A 366 23.91 6.55 -8.13
C VAL A 366 24.00 7.85 -8.93
N LEU A 367 23.02 8.14 -9.80
CA LEU A 367 23.03 9.36 -10.61
C LEU A 367 23.12 10.64 -9.77
N ARG A 368 22.36 10.72 -8.68
CA ARG A 368 22.38 11.90 -7.80
C ARG A 368 23.68 12.02 -7.01
N SER A 369 24.28 10.90 -6.63
CA SER A 369 25.58 10.90 -5.94
C SER A 369 26.68 11.53 -6.78
N GLU A 370 26.64 11.32 -8.10
CA GLU A 370 27.63 11.88 -9.04
C GLU A 370 27.49 13.39 -9.15
N GLY A 371 26.26 13.91 -9.12
CA GLY A 371 25.98 15.35 -9.06
C GLY A 371 26.54 16.00 -7.79
N ILE A 372 26.50 15.31 -6.65
CA ILE A 372 27.06 15.80 -5.38
C ILE A 372 28.59 15.74 -5.39
N GLN A 373 29.18 14.69 -5.95
CA GLN A 373 30.63 14.58 -6.09
C GLN A 373 31.20 15.65 -7.02
N LEU A 374 30.52 15.96 -8.13
CA LEU A 374 30.87 17.07 -9.03
C LEU A 374 30.84 18.44 -8.33
N VAL A 375 29.92 18.66 -7.38
CA VAL A 375 29.86 19.89 -6.57
C VAL A 375 30.93 19.91 -5.48
N ARG A 376 31.36 18.76 -4.97
CA ARG A 376 32.42 18.64 -3.95
C ARG A 376 33.85 18.65 -4.53
N THR A 377 34.03 18.47 -5.84
CA THR A 377 35.35 18.54 -6.49
C THR A 377 35.61 19.88 -7.18
N ARG A 378 35.99 20.90 -6.40
CA ARG A 378 37.09 21.84 -6.69
C ARG A 378 37.21 22.87 -5.55
N PRO A 379 38.22 22.77 -4.68
CA PRO A 379 38.79 23.98 -4.10
C PRO A 379 39.50 24.76 -5.22
N PRO A 380 39.44 26.09 -5.25
CA PRO A 380 40.27 26.88 -6.15
C PRO A 380 41.74 26.68 -5.72
N VAL A 381 42.53 26.06 -6.59
CA VAL A 381 43.99 26.08 -6.46
C VAL A 381 44.43 27.54 -6.67
N PRO A 382 45.12 28.18 -5.70
CA PRO A 382 45.71 29.47 -5.95
C PRO A 382 46.83 29.29 -6.97
N THR A 383 46.78 30.05 -8.06
CA THR A 383 47.89 30.15 -9.00
C THR A 383 49.06 30.83 -8.29
N GLY A 384 50.02 30.03 -7.83
CA GLY A 384 51.25 30.48 -7.18
C GLY A 384 52.42 29.61 -7.59
N GLN A 385 53.18 30.12 -8.55
CA GLN A 385 54.59 29.87 -8.90
C GLN A 385 55.27 28.53 -8.55
N ILE A 386 55.89 27.98 -9.60
CA ILE A 386 56.92 26.94 -9.61
C ILE A 386 58.04 27.27 -8.61
N LEU A 387 58.37 26.31 -7.72
CA LEU A 387 59.76 25.97 -7.39
C LEU A 387 59.86 24.53 -6.84
N LEU A 388 61.00 23.91 -7.12
CA LEU A 388 61.38 22.50 -6.96
C LEU A 388 61.55 22.07 -5.49
N VAL A 389 61.43 20.75 -5.22
CA VAL A 389 62.40 19.82 -4.58
C VAL A 389 61.66 18.65 -3.88
N ALA A 390 62.39 17.54 -3.76
CA ALA A 390 62.05 16.14 -3.56
C ALA A 390 61.54 15.69 -2.17
N ASP A 391 61.07 14.43 -2.20
CA ASP A 391 61.19 13.35 -1.20
C ASP A 391 60.32 13.28 0.08
N GLU A 392 59.82 12.05 0.26
CA GLU A 392 59.60 11.26 1.48
C GLU A 392 58.38 11.45 2.42
N ASP A 393 57.68 10.32 2.58
CA ASP A 393 57.14 9.69 3.80
C ASP A 393 55.81 10.10 4.49
N PHE A 394 54.97 9.06 4.61
CA PHE A 394 54.22 8.59 5.79
C PHE A 394 54.05 9.55 6.99
N HIS A 395 52.83 9.82 7.45
CA HIS A 395 52.19 9.07 8.55
C HIS A 395 50.75 9.51 8.88
N LEU A 396 50.05 8.63 9.60
CA LEU A 396 48.72 8.75 10.20
C LEU A 396 48.76 9.65 11.43
N ILE A 397 47.73 10.49 11.62
CA ILE A 397 47.38 11.05 12.94
C ILE A 397 45.85 11.01 13.10
N GLU A 398 45.45 10.54 14.28
CA GLU A 398 44.11 10.47 14.85
C GLU A 398 43.58 11.86 15.20
N ASP A 399 42.31 12.16 14.91
CA ASP A 399 41.62 13.36 15.38
C ASP A 399 40.61 12.99 16.47
N ASP A 400 40.89 13.44 17.69
CA ASP A 400 39.93 13.76 18.73
C ASP A 400 40.11 15.26 19.00
N ASP A 401 39.13 16.11 18.63
CA ASP A 401 38.72 17.17 19.55
C ASP A 401 37.37 17.79 19.21
N ASN A 402 36.71 18.12 20.30
CA ASN A 402 35.40 18.70 20.49
C ASN A 402 35.50 20.22 20.36
N THR A 403 34.68 20.88 19.53
CA THR A 403 34.52 22.35 19.63
C THR A 403 33.07 22.76 19.35
N VAL A 404 32.46 23.31 20.40
CA VAL A 404 31.17 23.99 20.42
C VAL A 404 31.35 25.43 19.92
N LEU A 405 30.55 25.85 18.95
CA LEU A 405 30.39 27.26 18.60
C LEU A 405 28.91 27.65 18.50
N VAL A 406 28.56 28.61 19.35
CA VAL A 406 27.29 29.32 19.46
C VAL A 406 27.18 30.34 18.32
N VAL A 407 26.01 30.44 17.68
CA VAL A 407 25.66 31.57 16.80
C VAL A 407 24.25 32.08 17.12
N GLN A 408 24.18 33.38 17.38
CA GLN A 408 23.00 34.18 17.69
C GLN A 408 22.05 34.36 16.49
N GLU A 409 20.75 34.42 16.78
CA GLU A 409 19.71 34.97 15.87
C GLU A 409 19.85 36.49 15.69
N PRO A 410 19.46 37.03 14.52
CA PRO A 410 18.97 38.39 14.42
C PRO A 410 17.47 38.44 14.09
N ALA A 411 16.84 39.42 14.74
CA ALA A 411 15.42 39.71 14.76
C ALA A 411 14.86 40.37 13.48
N ALA A 412 13.53 40.31 13.39
CA ALA A 412 12.67 40.86 12.35
C ALA A 412 12.70 42.40 12.21
N ALA A 413 12.45 42.88 10.98
CA ALA A 413 11.88 44.21 10.73
C ALA A 413 11.00 44.22 9.46
N SER A 414 9.99 45.07 9.53
CA SER A 414 8.69 45.07 8.84
C SER A 414 8.64 45.63 7.40
N MET A 415 7.56 45.25 6.72
CA MET A 415 7.05 45.70 5.41
C MET A 415 6.74 47.22 5.34
N PRO A 416 6.60 47.77 4.12
CA PRO A 416 5.58 48.77 3.81
C PRO A 416 4.49 48.21 2.87
N SER A 417 3.27 48.67 3.14
CA SER A 417 1.97 48.25 2.62
C SER A 417 1.49 49.02 1.38
N ASP A 418 1.07 48.27 0.34
CA ASP A 418 -0.16 48.33 -0.51
C ASP A 418 -0.75 49.68 -1.02
N PRO A 419 -1.51 49.75 -2.16
CA PRO A 419 -2.56 48.77 -2.54
C PRO A 419 -2.84 48.53 -4.05
N ASN A 420 -3.16 47.28 -4.41
CA ASN A 420 -4.40 46.93 -5.13
C ASN A 420 -4.49 45.42 -5.42
N PRO A 421 -5.11 44.61 -4.54
CA PRO A 421 -5.66 43.34 -4.95
C PRO A 421 -7.01 43.58 -5.62
N CYS A 422 -7.15 43.10 -6.85
CA CYS A 422 -8.45 43.02 -7.53
C CYS A 422 -9.43 42.24 -6.62
N LYS A 423 -10.32 42.97 -5.95
CA LYS A 423 -11.43 42.42 -5.19
C LYS A 423 -12.45 41.83 -6.17
N HIS A 424 -12.22 40.61 -6.64
CA HIS A 424 -13.35 39.76 -6.97
C HIS A 424 -13.96 39.30 -5.66
N THR A 425 -15.00 40.02 -5.21
CA THR A 425 -15.85 39.59 -4.11
C THR A 425 -16.54 38.30 -4.56
N GLY A 426 -15.96 37.16 -4.21
CA GLY A 426 -16.56 35.85 -4.45
C GLY A 426 -17.96 35.82 -3.85
N ARG A 427 -18.91 35.21 -4.56
CA ARG A 427 -20.28 35.07 -4.07
C ARG A 427 -20.26 34.12 -2.88
N HIS A 428 -20.60 34.61 -1.70
CA HIS A 428 -20.67 33.74 -0.52
C HIS A 428 -21.76 32.68 -0.68
N ILE A 429 -21.38 31.40 -0.62
CA ILE A 429 -22.29 30.28 -0.80
C ILE A 429 -22.86 29.87 0.57
N GLY A 430 -21.99 29.71 1.56
CA GLY A 430 -22.43 29.49 2.93
C GLY A 430 -21.31 29.15 3.89
N THR A 431 -21.69 29.00 5.16
CA THR A 431 -20.77 28.66 6.24
C THR A 431 -21.31 27.46 7.02
N THR A 432 -20.43 26.58 7.48
CA THR A 432 -20.76 25.36 8.23
C THR A 432 -19.83 25.17 9.41
N GLU A 433 -20.32 24.61 10.50
CA GLU A 433 -19.52 24.31 11.68
C GLU A 433 -18.78 22.97 11.51
N ILE A 434 -17.50 22.96 11.89
CA ILE A 434 -16.70 21.73 11.97
C ILE A 434 -17.10 20.97 13.23
N THR A 435 -17.70 19.80 13.05
CA THR A 435 -17.96 18.86 14.15
C THR A 435 -16.77 17.93 14.39
N ARG A 436 -16.72 17.26 15.55
CA ARG A 436 -15.72 16.20 15.79
C ARG A 436 -15.77 15.09 14.73
N GLY A 437 -16.98 14.72 14.29
CA GLY A 437 -17.17 13.75 13.21
C GLY A 437 -16.62 14.21 11.85
N ASN A 438 -16.54 15.54 11.60
CA ASN A 438 -15.92 16.09 10.40
C ASN A 438 -14.41 15.87 10.40
N LEU A 439 -13.76 16.12 11.53
CA LEU A 439 -12.32 15.91 11.74
C LEU A 439 -11.97 14.41 11.62
N ASP A 440 -12.70 13.54 12.33
CA ASP A 440 -12.41 12.10 12.36
C ASP A 440 -12.58 11.44 10.98
N ASN A 441 -13.46 11.97 10.14
CA ASN A 441 -13.81 11.38 8.84
C ASN A 441 -13.38 12.22 7.63
N ASN A 442 -12.60 13.29 7.84
CA ASN A 442 -12.06 14.17 6.81
C ASN A 442 -13.10 14.65 5.79
N HIS A 443 -14.21 15.23 6.26
CA HIS A 443 -15.24 15.78 5.37
C HIS A 443 -15.85 17.05 5.94
N ILE A 444 -16.36 17.93 5.07
CA ILE A 444 -17.05 19.17 5.44
C ILE A 444 -18.51 19.03 5.01
N TYR A 445 -19.46 19.12 5.94
CA TYR A 445 -20.88 19.07 5.60
C TYR A 445 -21.35 20.39 4.97
N LEU A 446 -21.97 20.30 3.81
CA LEU A 446 -22.49 21.44 3.04
C LEU A 446 -24.02 21.53 3.11
N ARG A 447 -24.64 20.80 4.03
CA ARG A 447 -26.11 20.59 4.09
C ARG A 447 -26.92 21.88 4.11
N SER A 448 -26.41 22.93 4.77
CA SER A 448 -27.07 24.21 4.97
C SER A 448 -27.12 25.11 3.74
N PHE A 449 -26.36 24.79 2.69
CA PHE A 449 -26.27 25.59 1.46
C PHE A 449 -26.03 24.76 0.20
N PHE A 450 -26.39 23.47 0.26
CA PHE A 450 -26.11 22.50 -0.81
C PHE A 450 -26.86 22.80 -2.11
N ASP A 451 -28.04 23.40 -1.99
CA ASP A 451 -28.93 23.83 -3.06
C ASP A 451 -28.36 24.97 -3.92
N LYS A 452 -27.31 25.65 -3.44
CA LYS A 452 -26.67 26.75 -4.15
C LYS A 452 -25.58 26.31 -5.13
N PHE A 453 -25.27 25.02 -5.18
CA PHE A 453 -24.33 24.45 -6.17
C PHE A 453 -25.05 24.06 -7.47
N PRO A 454 -24.37 24.12 -8.63
CA PRO A 454 -24.92 23.67 -9.90
C PRO A 454 -25.38 22.20 -9.85
N ALA A 455 -26.56 21.91 -10.39
CA ALA A 455 -27.15 20.57 -10.35
C ALA A 455 -26.32 19.53 -11.12
N ASP A 456 -25.61 19.93 -12.17
CA ASP A 456 -24.70 19.10 -12.97
C ASP A 456 -23.36 18.80 -12.27
N ALA A 457 -23.07 19.47 -11.15
CA ALA A 457 -21.94 19.21 -10.26
C ALA A 457 -22.30 18.31 -9.04
N ILE A 458 -23.56 17.87 -8.94
CA ILE A 458 -24.06 17.01 -7.87
C ILE A 458 -24.28 15.58 -8.41
N GLY A 459 -23.56 14.62 -7.84
CA GLY A 459 -23.66 13.20 -8.19
C GLY A 459 -24.44 12.38 -7.14
N GLY A 460 -24.64 11.10 -7.42
CA GLY A 460 -25.16 10.12 -6.48
C GLY A 460 -24.19 9.77 -5.35
N SER A 461 -24.58 8.84 -4.47
CA SER A 461 -23.89 8.56 -3.20
C SER A 461 -22.60 7.74 -3.31
N ASN A 462 -22.21 7.34 -4.52
CA ASN A 462 -21.01 6.56 -4.81
C ASN A 462 -20.29 7.09 -6.06
N ARG A 463 -19.03 6.68 -6.23
CA ARG A 463 -18.15 7.16 -7.32
C ARG A 463 -18.63 6.76 -8.72
N ALA A 464 -19.38 5.66 -8.84
CA ALA A 464 -19.98 5.22 -10.10
C ALA A 464 -21.16 6.11 -10.53
N SER A 465 -21.70 6.91 -9.61
CA SER A 465 -22.71 7.93 -9.86
C SER A 465 -22.13 9.34 -9.72
N ALA A 466 -20.86 9.56 -10.09
CA ALA A 466 -20.26 10.89 -10.04
C ALA A 466 -21.05 11.90 -10.90
N ALA A 467 -20.98 13.17 -10.53
CA ALA A 467 -21.65 14.23 -11.27
C ALA A 467 -21.12 14.35 -12.71
N GLN A 468 -21.90 14.97 -13.59
CA GLN A 468 -21.50 15.20 -14.99
C GLN A 468 -20.34 16.17 -15.12
N ARG A 469 -20.14 17.05 -14.12
CA ARG A 469 -19.09 18.06 -14.11
C ARG A 469 -18.42 18.14 -12.74
N GLU A 470 -17.09 18.29 -12.74
CA GLU A 470 -16.31 18.58 -11.53
C GLU A 470 -16.24 20.10 -11.28
N ILE A 471 -16.12 20.48 -10.01
CA ILE A 471 -15.83 21.83 -9.52
C ILE A 471 -14.37 21.93 -9.10
N ALA A 472 -13.77 23.09 -9.30
CA ALA A 472 -12.46 23.46 -8.80
C ALA A 472 -12.60 24.00 -7.36
N VAL A 473 -11.76 23.51 -6.45
CA VAL A 473 -11.74 23.91 -5.03
C VAL A 473 -10.34 24.41 -4.68
N ASP A 474 -10.25 25.72 -4.45
CA ASP A 474 -9.11 26.40 -3.85
C ASP A 474 -9.27 26.41 -2.33
N TRP A 475 -8.35 25.76 -1.62
CA TRP A 475 -8.40 25.62 -0.17
C TRP A 475 -7.13 26.19 0.52
N GLY A 476 -6.30 26.94 -0.22
CA GLY A 476 -5.01 27.42 0.27
C GLY A 476 -3.88 26.38 0.24
N GLY A 477 -4.05 25.31 -0.57
CA GLY A 477 -3.06 24.28 -0.86
C GLY A 477 -2.06 24.66 -1.95
N ALA A 478 -1.06 23.81 -2.21
CA ALA A 478 -0.11 24.01 -3.33
C ALA A 478 -0.77 23.86 -4.72
N THR A 479 -1.90 23.15 -4.79
CA THR A 479 -2.65 22.91 -6.03
C THR A 479 -4.16 22.97 -5.78
N VAL A 480 -4.92 23.48 -6.76
CA VAL A 480 -6.39 23.44 -6.79
C VAL A 480 -6.89 22.01 -6.97
N VAL A 481 -7.99 21.66 -6.30
CA VAL A 481 -8.56 20.30 -6.34
C VAL A 481 -9.81 20.26 -7.21
N MET A 482 -9.86 19.33 -8.17
CA MET A 482 -11.07 19.04 -8.93
C MET A 482 -11.90 17.98 -8.21
N THR A 483 -13.19 18.21 -7.93
CA THR A 483 -14.09 17.24 -7.27
C THR A 483 -15.54 17.45 -7.68
N ASP A 484 -16.42 16.47 -7.50
CA ASP A 484 -17.87 16.65 -7.52
C ASP A 484 -18.46 16.62 -6.09
N LEU A 485 -19.78 16.80 -5.99
CA LEU A 485 -20.53 16.81 -4.72
C LEU A 485 -21.35 15.52 -4.54
N ASP A 486 -21.34 14.94 -3.33
CA ASP A 486 -22.20 13.79 -3.00
C ASP A 486 -23.61 14.28 -2.67
N GLY A 487 -24.59 13.98 -3.52
CA GLY A 487 -25.97 14.45 -3.38
C GLY A 487 -26.73 13.85 -2.19
N GLN A 488 -26.35 12.67 -1.72
CA GLN A 488 -27.02 12.03 -0.57
C GLN A 488 -26.43 12.52 0.76
N LYS A 489 -25.11 12.60 0.84
CA LYS A 489 -24.39 12.94 2.07
C LYS A 489 -24.03 14.43 2.19
N LYS A 490 -24.19 15.17 1.09
CA LYS A 490 -24.07 16.63 0.98
C LYS A 490 -22.71 17.17 1.44
N PHE A 491 -21.63 16.69 0.82
CA PHE A 491 -20.25 17.15 1.04
C PHE A 491 -19.43 17.05 -0.26
N PHE A 492 -18.20 17.58 -0.26
CA PHE A 492 -17.20 17.35 -1.33
C PHE A 492 -16.78 15.88 -1.40
N ARG A 493 -16.91 15.23 -2.57
CA ARG A 493 -16.68 13.79 -2.71
C ARG A 493 -15.21 13.42 -2.49
N LYS A 494 -14.26 14.14 -3.08
CA LYS A 494 -12.83 13.95 -2.81
C LYS A 494 -12.49 14.57 -1.47
N ARG A 495 -11.86 13.77 -0.60
CA ARG A 495 -11.60 14.08 0.81
C ARG A 495 -10.13 14.15 1.19
N ALA A 496 -9.23 13.75 0.30
CA ALA A 496 -7.79 13.70 0.59
C ALA A 496 -7.25 15.08 1.00
N TRP A 497 -7.68 16.14 0.30
CA TRP A 497 -7.29 17.52 0.59
C TRP A 497 -7.92 18.10 1.87
N ILE A 498 -9.06 17.55 2.32
CA ILE A 498 -9.76 18.05 3.52
C ILE A 498 -8.95 17.73 4.77
N ARG A 499 -8.27 16.58 4.79
CA ARG A 499 -7.34 16.21 5.86
C ARG A 499 -6.19 17.22 5.95
N GLU A 500 -5.53 17.46 4.82
CA GLU A 500 -4.42 18.42 4.75
C GLU A 500 -4.88 19.84 5.09
N PHE A 501 -6.07 20.25 4.64
CA PHE A 501 -6.69 21.53 4.99
C PHE A 501 -6.89 21.67 6.52
N PHE A 502 -7.41 20.64 7.19
CA PHE A 502 -7.60 20.67 8.64
C PHE A 502 -6.27 20.71 9.40
N GLU A 503 -5.30 19.88 9.01
CA GLU A 503 -3.97 19.83 9.64
C GLU A 503 -3.23 21.16 9.46
N ARG A 504 -3.20 21.70 8.23
CA ARG A 504 -2.51 22.95 7.89
C ARG A 504 -3.06 24.16 8.64
N HIS A 505 -4.38 24.24 8.82
CA HIS A 505 -5.02 25.38 9.48
C HIS A 505 -5.26 25.15 10.98
N GLY A 506 -4.90 23.97 11.51
CA GLY A 506 -5.10 23.58 12.90
C GLY A 506 -6.57 23.58 13.31
N ALA A 507 -7.45 23.10 12.44
CA ALA A 507 -8.90 23.16 12.62
C ALA A 507 -9.37 22.35 13.85
N ARG A 508 -10.29 22.92 14.61
CA ARG A 508 -10.87 22.32 15.83
C ARG A 508 -12.39 22.18 15.71
N ALA A 509 -12.95 21.27 16.50
CA ALA A 509 -14.40 21.18 16.60
C ALA A 509 -14.96 22.51 17.14
N GLY A 510 -15.96 23.06 16.47
CA GLY A 510 -16.54 24.38 16.74
C GLY A 510 -15.98 25.53 15.90
N ASP A 511 -14.92 25.31 15.11
CA ASP A 511 -14.50 26.26 14.08
C ASP A 511 -15.49 26.26 12.91
N MET A 512 -15.52 27.35 12.15
CA MET A 512 -16.40 27.50 11.00
C MET A 512 -15.62 27.35 9.69
N VAL A 513 -16.24 26.81 8.65
CA VAL A 513 -15.71 26.78 7.29
C VAL A 513 -16.64 27.58 6.38
N ALA A 514 -16.09 28.58 5.72
CA ALA A 514 -16.78 29.37 4.70
C ALA A 514 -16.45 28.84 3.30
N VAL A 515 -17.47 28.79 2.45
CA VAL A 515 -17.36 28.43 1.03
C VAL A 515 -17.84 29.61 0.19
N GLU A 516 -16.98 30.06 -0.72
CA GLU A 516 -17.21 31.20 -1.61
C GLU A 516 -17.04 30.78 -3.06
N GLU A 517 -17.93 31.18 -3.95
CA GLU A 517 -17.79 30.97 -5.39
C GLU A 517 -16.95 32.12 -5.96
N VAL A 518 -15.75 31.81 -6.44
CA VAL A 518 -14.80 32.79 -6.99
C VAL A 518 -14.91 32.93 -8.51
N ALA A 519 -15.41 31.90 -9.19
CA ALA A 519 -15.79 31.89 -10.60
C ALA A 519 -16.78 30.73 -10.82
N PRO A 520 -17.49 30.65 -11.97
CA PRO A 520 -18.37 29.51 -12.26
C PRO A 520 -17.63 28.17 -12.05
N TYR A 521 -18.25 27.25 -11.29
CA TYR A 521 -17.68 25.95 -10.91
C TYR A 521 -16.34 26.03 -10.14
N SER A 522 -15.95 27.20 -9.64
CA SER A 522 -14.71 27.41 -8.89
C SER A 522 -15.01 28.01 -7.52
N TYR A 523 -14.63 27.29 -6.46
CA TYR A 523 -14.95 27.63 -5.09
C TYR A 523 -13.69 27.79 -4.26
N ARG A 524 -13.71 28.75 -3.34
CA ARG A 524 -12.71 28.91 -2.30
C ARG A 524 -13.27 28.41 -0.97
N VAL A 525 -12.45 27.66 -0.24
CA VAL A 525 -12.78 27.14 1.10
C VAL A 525 -11.80 27.73 2.10
N ALA A 526 -12.32 28.40 3.13
CA ALA A 526 -11.51 29.07 4.13
C ALA A 526 -11.99 28.73 5.55
N LEU A 527 -11.03 28.54 6.47
CA LEU A 527 -11.32 28.33 7.89
C LEU A 527 -11.56 29.70 8.56
N GLN A 528 -12.68 29.82 9.27
CA GLN A 528 -13.03 30.96 10.11
C GLN A 528 -13.00 30.50 11.58
N ARG A 529 -12.02 30.99 12.33
CA ARG A 529 -11.94 30.68 13.77
C ARG A 529 -13.09 31.37 14.49
N ARG A 530 -13.72 30.65 15.42
CA ARG A 530 -14.71 31.24 16.31
C ARG A 530 -14.00 32.23 17.23
N ILE A 531 -14.23 33.53 17.02
CA ILE A 531 -13.78 34.56 17.97
C ILE A 531 -14.54 34.29 19.26
N SER A 532 -13.79 34.05 20.34
CA SER A 532 -14.30 33.78 21.68
C SER A 532 -14.99 35.00 22.27
#